data_AF-A0A934XVK5-F1
#
_entry.id   AF-A0A934XVK5-F1
#
_cell.length_a   1.000
_cell.length_b   1.000
_cell.length_c   1.000
_cell.angle_alpha   90.00
_cell.angle_beta   90.00
_cell.angle_gamma   90.00
#
_symmetry.space_group_name_H-M   'P 1'
#
loop_
_entity.id
_entity.type
_entity.pdbx_description
1 polymer ?
#
loop_
_entity_poly.entity_id
_entity_poly.type
_entity_poly.pdbx_seq_one_letter_code
_entity_poly.pdbx_strand_id
1 'polypeptide(L)' 'MTYELRERLLGRITADPRVLVGKPVIRGMRISVAQIVAASQDN' A
#
# COMPACT_ATOMS: atom_id res chain seq x y z
N MET A 1 -9.95 20.90 -0.02
CA MET A 1 -8.87 20.63 -0.99
C MET A 1 -7.81 19.69 -0.38
N THR A 2 -8.21 18.52 0.15
CA THR A 2 -7.30 17.56 0.82
C THR A 2 -7.45 16.14 0.29
N TYR A 3 -8.48 15.87 -0.51
CA TYR A 3 -8.80 14.55 -1.02
C TYR A 3 -7.87 14.11 -2.16
N GLU A 4 -7.29 15.03 -2.93
CA GLU A 4 -6.46 14.68 -4.10
C GLU A 4 -5.20 13.88 -3.72
N LEU A 5 -4.48 14.30 -2.67
CA LEU A 5 -3.30 13.58 -2.20
C LEU A 5 -3.68 12.18 -1.68
N ARG A 6 -4.77 12.09 -0.93
CA ARG A 6 -5.28 10.82 -0.40
C ARG A 6 -5.57 9.85 -1.53
N GLU A 7 -6.35 10.26 -2.53
CA GLU A 7 -6.70 9.41 -3.67
C GLU A 7 -5.47 8.99 -4.48
N ARG A 8 -4.50 9.91 -4.67
CA ARG A 8 -3.23 9.59 -5.34
C ARG A 8 -2.41 8.54 -4.60
N LEU A 9 -2.36 8.61 -3.27
CA LEU A 9 -1.64 7.62 -2.45
C LEU A 9 -2.35 6.27 -2.45
N LEU A 10 -3.69 6.27 -2.30
CA LEU A 10 -4.48 5.04 -2.35
C LEU A 10 -4.42 4.35 -3.71
N GLY A 11 -4.37 5.11 -4.81
CA GLY A 11 -4.21 4.57 -6.17
C GLY A 11 -2.90 3.82 -6.42
N ARG A 12 -1.92 3.95 -5.53
CA ARG A 12 -0.67 3.16 -5.57
C ARG A 12 -0.82 1.76 -4.98
N ILE A 13 -1.89 1.47 -4.24
CA ILE A 13 -2.13 0.14 -3.68
C ILE A 13 -2.74 -0.75 -4.77
N THR A 14 -2.23 -1.98 -4.89
CA THR A 14 -2.74 -2.99 -5.81
C THR A 14 -2.78 -4.35 -5.14
N ALA A 15 -3.68 -5.23 -5.61
CA ALA A 15 -3.77 -6.61 -5.18
C ALA A 15 -3.80 -7.49 -6.43
N ASP A 16 -2.73 -8.26 -6.63
CA ASP A 16 -2.60 -9.24 -7.72
C ASP A 16 -2.35 -10.61 -7.06
N PRO A 17 -3.18 -11.64 -7.32
CA PRO A 17 -2.98 -12.99 -6.76
C PRO A 17 -1.58 -13.58 -6.99
N ARG A 18 -0.91 -13.13 -8.05
CA ARG A 18 0.45 -13.57 -8.42
C ARG A 18 1.55 -12.88 -7.60
N VAL A 19 1.22 -11.79 -6.91
CA VAL A 19 2.16 -10.99 -6.11
C VAL A 19 1.80 -11.11 -4.62
N LEU A 20 2.77 -11.57 -3.82
CA LEU A 20 2.59 -11.79 -2.37
C LEU A 20 1.28 -12.51 -2.00
N VAL A 21 0.86 -13.50 -2.81
CA VAL A 21 -0.34 -14.31 -2.59
C VAL A 21 -1.62 -13.45 -2.51
N GLY A 22 -1.69 -12.37 -3.30
CA GLY A 22 -2.86 -11.49 -3.37
C GLY A 22 -2.96 -10.46 -2.24
N LYS A 23 -1.95 -10.35 -1.37
CA LYS A 23 -1.93 -9.30 -0.35
C LYS A 23 -1.88 -7.91 -1.00
N PRO A 24 -2.52 -6.88 -0.40
CA PRO A 24 -2.35 -5.51 -0.85
C PRO A 24 -0.88 -5.07 -0.77
N VAL A 25 -0.34 -4.59 -1.89
CA VAL A 25 1.05 -4.14 -2.03
C VAL A 25 1.14 -2.72 -2.58
N ILE A 26 2.24 -2.05 -2.30
CA ILE A 26 2.56 -0.77 -2.93
C ILE A 26 3.10 -1.03 -4.34
N ARG A 27 2.48 -0.46 -5.38
CA ARG A 27 2.90 -0.66 -6.78
C ARG A 27 4.38 -0.30 -6.98
N GLY A 28 5.11 -1.22 -7.63
CA GLY A 28 6.54 -1.07 -7.88
C GLY A 28 7.42 -1.40 -6.68
N MET A 29 6.84 -1.78 -5.55
CA MET A 29 7.57 -2.15 -4.34
C MET A 29 7.06 -3.51 -3.86
N ARG A 30 7.95 -4.50 -3.71
CA ARG A 30 7.58 -5.85 -3.23
C ARG A 30 7.33 -5.86 -1.72
N ILE A 31 6.56 -4.89 -1.22
CA ILE A 31 6.25 -4.64 0.19
C ILE A 31 4.74 -4.59 0.36
N SER A 32 4.23 -5.29 1.38
CA SER A 32 2.79 -5.27 1.70
C SER A 32 2.40 -4.02 2.47
N VAL A 33 1.15 -3.58 2.30
CA VAL A 33 0.59 -2.44 3.07
C VAL A 33 0.69 -2.71 4.57
N ALA A 34 0.47 -3.95 5.01
CA ALA A 34 0.56 -4.35 6.41
C ALA A 34 1.96 -4.10 7.02
N GLN A 35 3.04 -4.35 6.26
CA GLN A 35 4.41 -4.09 6.74
C GLN A 35 4.66 -2.59 6.95
N ILE A 36 4.17 -1.74 6.04
CA ILE A 36 4.28 -0.28 6.17
C ILE A 36 3.50 0.20 7.39
N VAL A 37 2.28 -0.29 7.58
CA VAL A 37 1.46 0.06 8.75
C VAL A 37 2.20 -0.34 10.01
N ALA A 38 2.67 -1.59 10.13
CA ALA A 38 3.42 -2.04 11.30
C ALA A 38 4.64 -1.15 11.59
N ALA A 39 5.42 -0.79 10.57
CA ALA A 39 6.59 0.09 10.73
C ALA A 39 6.23 1.56 11.04
N SER A 40 5.00 2.00 10.74
CA SER A 40 4.54 3.37 10.98
C SER A 40 3.84 3.53 12.33
N GLN A 41 3.53 2.44 13.03
CA GLN A 41 2.82 2.43 14.31
C GLN A 41 3.77 2.51 15.52
N ASP A 42 5.09 2.62 15.29
CA ASP A 42 6.12 2.75 16.34
C ASP A 42 6.35 4.21 16.80
N ASN A 43 5.32 5.08 16.78
CA ASN A 43 5.45 6.49 17.14
C ASN A 43 4.36 6.98 18.10
#